data_AF-A0A7W0GZX4-F1
#
_entry.id   AF-A0A7W0GZX4-F1
#
_cell.length_a   1.000
_cell.length_b   1.000
_cell.length_c   1.000
_cell.angle_alpha   90.00
_cell.angle_beta   90.00
_cell.angle_gamma   90.00
#
_symmetry.space_group_name_H-M   'P 1'
#
loop_
_entity.id
_entity.type
_entity.pdbx_description
1 polymer ?
#
loop_
_entity_poly.entity_id
_entity_poly.type
_entity_poly.pdbx_seq_one_letter_code
_entity_poly.pdbx_strand_id
1 'polypeptide(L)'
;MLLTYKLPSTNSSARVAVWREVRRSGALNVQRSVVAFPDHDGFRRAVERFRLVVAEAGGETLAMRADPLGELDATKLTVAWNEARSAEYAELRAECGKFLTEIDHEFAIEKFTLAELEEEEAELDKLQRWHERIAARDVHGARGAQQAKEALAQTQEALERYSTAVFERTQL
;
A
#
# COMPACT_ATOMS: atom_id res chain seq x y z
N MET A 1 -1.18 11.83 -15.93
CA MET A 1 -0.57 11.12 -17.09
C MET A 1 -1.37 9.86 -17.43
N LEU A 2 -1.57 9.57 -18.70
CA LEU A 2 -2.29 8.38 -19.18
C LEU A 2 -1.34 7.53 -20.01
N LEU A 3 -1.33 6.21 -19.78
CA LEU A 3 -0.57 5.26 -20.58
C LEU A 3 -1.49 4.19 -21.13
N THR A 4 -1.30 3.86 -22.41
CA THR A 4 -1.82 2.64 -23.00
C THR A 4 -0.69 1.64 -23.18
N TYR A 5 -0.98 0.35 -23.05
CA TYR A 5 0.03 -0.69 -23.19
C TYR A 5 -0.49 -1.94 -23.90
N LYS A 6 0.36 -2.61 -24.66
CA LYS A 6 0.08 -3.90 -25.28
C LYS A 6 1.08 -4.92 -24.79
N LEU A 7 0.60 -6.13 -24.50
CA LEU A 7 1.44 -7.27 -24.14
C LEU A 7 1.33 -8.36 -25.20
N PRO A 8 2.36 -9.21 -25.35
CA PRO A 8 2.28 -10.42 -26.18
C PRO A 8 1.12 -11.33 -25.71
N SER A 9 0.37 -11.90 -26.66
CA SER A 9 -0.87 -12.65 -26.39
C SER A 9 -0.65 -13.95 -25.60
N THR A 10 0.54 -14.53 -25.64
CA THR A 10 0.87 -15.86 -25.08
C THR A 10 1.40 -15.83 -23.64
N ASN A 11 1.54 -14.66 -23.01
CA ASN A 11 2.26 -14.54 -21.74
C ASN A 11 1.34 -14.12 -20.57
N SER A 12 0.92 -15.10 -19.74
CA SER A 12 0.12 -14.84 -18.53
C SER A 12 0.94 -14.17 -17.41
N SER A 13 2.24 -14.47 -17.30
CA SER A 13 3.11 -13.85 -16.29
C SER A 13 3.37 -12.37 -16.59
N ALA A 14 3.40 -11.97 -17.86
CA ALA A 14 3.46 -10.57 -18.29
C ALA A 14 2.29 -9.74 -17.73
N ARG A 15 1.06 -10.27 -17.81
CA ARG A 15 -0.12 -9.58 -17.27
C ARG A 15 -0.03 -9.42 -15.75
N VAL A 16 0.47 -10.44 -15.05
CA VAL A 16 0.65 -10.39 -13.59
C VAL A 16 1.71 -9.35 -13.21
N ALA A 17 2.83 -9.29 -13.92
CA ALA A 17 3.89 -8.30 -13.67
C ALA A 17 3.37 -6.86 -13.81
N VAL A 18 2.64 -6.57 -14.89
CA VAL A 18 2.03 -5.26 -15.10
C VAL A 18 0.98 -4.95 -14.03
N TRP A 19 0.11 -5.91 -13.70
CA TRP A 19 -0.88 -5.72 -12.64
C TRP A 19 -0.25 -5.41 -11.27
N ARG A 20 0.83 -6.13 -10.91
CA ARG A 20 1.60 -5.86 -9.69
C ARG A 20 2.20 -4.45 -9.70
N GLU A 21 2.71 -4.01 -10.85
CA GLU A 21 3.29 -2.67 -10.99
C GLU A 21 2.24 -1.56 -10.86
N VAL A 22 1.04 -1.74 -11.43
CA VAL A 22 -0.08 -0.80 -11.23
C VAL A 22 -0.43 -0.68 -9.74
N ARG A 23 -0.60 -1.81 -9.04
CA ARG A 23 -0.87 -1.79 -7.60
C ARG A 23 0.24 -1.12 -6.80
N ARG A 24 1.49 -1.49 -7.07
CA ARG A 24 2.68 -0.95 -6.38
C ARG A 24 2.82 0.56 -6.56
N SER A 25 2.58 1.05 -7.78
CA SER A 25 2.72 2.47 -8.11
C SER A 25 1.56 3.32 -7.61
N GLY A 26 0.40 2.72 -7.31
CA GLY A 26 -0.81 3.44 -6.96
C GLY A 26 -1.54 4.03 -8.16
N ALA A 27 -1.10 3.66 -9.37
CA ALA A 27 -1.81 3.99 -10.60
C ALA A 27 -3.20 3.34 -10.62
N LEU A 28 -4.11 3.98 -11.37
CA LEU A 28 -5.46 3.48 -11.60
C LEU A 28 -5.51 2.72 -12.91
N ASN A 29 -6.03 1.49 -12.89
CA ASN A 29 -6.37 0.78 -14.11
C ASN A 29 -7.74 1.28 -14.60
N VAL A 30 -7.77 2.18 -15.58
CA VAL A 30 -9.00 2.85 -16.04
C VAL A 30 -9.85 1.91 -16.87
N GLN A 31 -9.20 1.14 -17.75
CA GLN A 31 -9.81 0.15 -18.62
C GLN A 31 -8.74 -0.82 -19.13
N ARG A 32 -9.13 -1.81 -19.92
CA ARG A 32 -8.18 -2.77 -20.53
C ARG A 32 -7.01 -2.03 -21.14
N SER A 33 -5.80 -2.38 -20.70
CA SER A 33 -4.58 -1.83 -21.27
C SER A 33 -4.42 -0.31 -21.13
N VAL A 34 -5.17 0.36 -20.25
CA VAL A 34 -5.07 1.81 -20.01
C VAL A 34 -4.93 2.09 -18.52
N VAL A 35 -3.82 2.73 -18.17
CA VAL A 35 -3.49 3.08 -16.79
C VAL A 35 -3.31 4.58 -16.65
N ALA A 36 -3.86 5.14 -15.58
CA ALA A 36 -3.75 6.54 -15.23
C ALA A 36 -2.86 6.71 -13.99
N PHE A 37 -1.95 7.66 -14.08
CA PHE A 37 -1.11 8.12 -12.98
C PHE A 37 -1.51 9.56 -12.66
N PRO A 38 -1.64 9.95 -11.38
CA PRO A 38 -1.78 11.35 -11.01
C PRO A 38 -0.64 12.18 -11.62
N ASP A 39 -0.96 13.39 -12.06
CA ASP A 39 0.06 14.32 -12.57
C ASP A 39 0.78 15.01 -11.41
N HIS A 40 1.63 14.23 -10.74
CA HIS A 40 2.36 14.64 -9.55
C HIS A 40 3.81 14.14 -9.66
N ASP A 41 4.79 14.92 -9.20
CA ASP A 41 6.21 14.61 -9.38
C ASP A 41 6.62 13.26 -8.78
N GLY A 42 5.96 12.87 -7.68
CA GLY A 42 6.13 11.55 -7.06
C GLY A 42 5.84 10.37 -8.01
N PHE A 43 5.02 10.56 -9.04
CA PHE A 43 4.63 9.50 -9.98
C PHE A 43 5.46 9.45 -11.26
N ARG A 44 6.33 10.44 -11.55
CA ARG A 44 7.18 10.39 -12.76
C ARG A 44 8.08 9.15 -12.79
N ARG A 45 8.73 8.83 -11.66
CA ARG A 45 9.52 7.60 -11.53
C ARG A 45 8.66 6.34 -11.62
N ALA A 46 7.41 6.40 -11.19
CA ALA A 46 6.49 5.27 -11.28
C ALA A 46 6.07 4.99 -12.74
N VAL A 47 5.86 6.03 -13.54
CA VAL A 47 5.61 5.92 -14.97
C VAL A 47 6.78 5.25 -15.68
N GLU A 48 8.02 5.70 -15.44
CA GLU A 48 9.18 5.09 -16.09
C GLU A 48 9.37 3.62 -15.70
N ARG A 49 9.18 3.28 -14.43
CA ARG A 49 9.20 1.87 -13.98
C ARG A 49 8.09 1.04 -14.64
N PHE A 50 6.89 1.59 -14.78
CA PHE A 50 5.81 0.91 -15.49
C PHE A 50 6.19 0.61 -16.95
N ARG A 51 6.80 1.57 -17.65
CA ARG A 51 7.26 1.38 -19.02
C ARG A 51 8.33 0.30 -19.13
N LEU A 52 9.27 0.26 -18.18
CA LEU A 52 10.28 -0.80 -18.09
C LEU A 52 9.64 -2.18 -17.88
N VAL A 53 8.71 -2.32 -16.92
CA VAL A 53 8.01 -3.59 -16.65
C VAL A 53 7.26 -4.10 -17.88
N VAL A 54 6.62 -3.20 -18.64
CA VAL A 54 5.94 -3.57 -19.90
C VAL A 54 6.96 -3.99 -20.96
N ALA A 55 8.06 -3.26 -21.12
CA ALA A 55 9.10 -3.56 -22.11
C ALA A 55 9.81 -4.89 -21.82
N GLU A 56 10.15 -5.16 -20.56
CA GLU A 56 10.72 -6.44 -20.10
C GLU A 56 9.78 -7.62 -20.35
N ALA A 57 8.47 -7.36 -20.30
CA ALA A 57 7.45 -8.33 -20.66
C ALA A 57 7.24 -8.51 -22.18
N GLY A 58 8.09 -7.88 -23.02
CA GLY A 58 7.99 -7.89 -24.48
C GLY A 58 6.83 -7.05 -25.03
N GLY A 59 6.30 -6.13 -24.23
CA GLY A 59 5.21 -5.25 -24.58
C GLY A 59 5.66 -3.86 -25.04
N GLU A 60 4.68 -3.05 -25.39
CA GLU A 60 4.87 -1.67 -25.82
C GLU A 60 3.97 -0.74 -25.01
N THR A 61 4.44 0.49 -24.77
CA THR A 61 3.68 1.54 -24.10
C THR A 61 3.59 2.80 -24.95
N LEU A 62 2.45 3.47 -24.92
CA LEU A 62 2.27 4.85 -25.37
C LEU A 62 1.86 5.69 -24.16
N ALA A 63 2.57 6.78 -23.90
CA ALA A 63 2.30 7.67 -22.79
C ALA A 63 1.92 9.07 -23.29
N MET A 64 0.95 9.69 -22.63
CA MET A 64 0.53 11.05 -22.91
C MET A 64 0.19 11.81 -21.62
N ARG A 65 0.38 13.13 -21.64
CA ARG A 65 -0.33 14.01 -20.70
C ARG A 65 -1.77 14.15 -21.20
N ALA A 66 -2.72 14.02 -20.29
CA ALA A 66 -4.12 14.04 -20.60
C ALA A 66 -4.86 14.75 -19.47
N ASP A 67 -5.82 15.57 -19.85
CA ASP A 67 -6.70 16.30 -18.95
C ASP A 67 -8.12 15.75 -19.04
N PRO A 68 -8.89 15.70 -17.93
CA PRO A 68 -10.30 15.37 -17.98
C PRO A 68 -11.06 16.36 -18.88
N LEU A 69 -12.06 15.89 -19.63
CA LEU A 69 -12.86 16.74 -20.52
C LEU A 69 -13.74 17.76 -19.75
N GLY A 70 -14.04 17.48 -18.48
CA GLY A 70 -14.78 18.36 -17.61
C GLY A 70 -14.79 17.88 -16.16
N GLU A 71 -15.45 18.64 -15.29
CA GLU A 71 -15.47 18.40 -13.84
C GLU A 71 -16.02 17.04 -13.45
N LEU A 72 -17.02 16.53 -14.19
CA LEU A 72 -17.60 15.22 -13.94
C LEU A 72 -16.56 14.11 -14.14
N ASP A 73 -15.74 14.18 -15.19
CA ASP A 73 -14.72 13.17 -15.47
C ASP A 73 -13.52 13.30 -14.53
N ALA A 74 -13.16 14.52 -14.14
CA ALA A 74 -12.17 14.78 -13.08
C ALA A 74 -12.61 14.17 -11.74
N THR A 75 -13.90 14.31 -11.41
CA THR A 75 -14.49 13.73 -10.20
C THR A 75 -14.47 12.21 -10.24
N LYS A 76 -14.87 11.59 -11.36
CA LYS A 76 -14.82 10.12 -11.51
C LYS A 76 -13.42 9.56 -11.26
N LEU A 77 -12.39 10.19 -11.83
CA LEU A 77 -11.01 9.76 -11.64
C LEU A 77 -10.56 9.91 -10.17
N THR A 78 -10.85 11.06 -9.56
CA THR A 78 -10.51 11.33 -8.16
C THR A 78 -11.20 10.35 -7.22
N VAL A 79 -12.49 10.07 -7.43
CA VAL A 79 -13.26 9.07 -6.66
C VAL A 79 -12.61 7.69 -6.80
N ALA A 80 -12.30 7.26 -8.02
CA ALA A 80 -11.69 5.94 -8.25
C ALA A 80 -10.30 5.80 -7.57
N TRP A 81 -9.47 6.84 -7.59
CA TRP A 81 -8.21 6.83 -6.83
C TRP A 81 -8.44 6.78 -5.32
N ASN A 82 -9.37 7.58 -4.81
CA ASN A 82 -9.69 7.61 -3.39
C ASN A 82 -10.28 6.30 -2.90
N GLU A 83 -11.15 5.64 -3.65
CA GLU A 83 -11.68 4.32 -3.33
C GLU A 83 -10.56 3.27 -3.24
N ALA A 84 -9.62 3.28 -4.21
CA ALA A 84 -8.49 2.37 -4.19
C ALA A 84 -7.58 2.57 -2.96
N ARG A 85 -7.26 3.82 -2.61
CA ARG A 85 -6.47 4.14 -1.40
C ARG A 85 -7.24 3.83 -0.11
N SER A 86 -8.54 4.13 -0.07
CA SER A 86 -9.40 3.85 1.10
C SER A 86 -9.47 2.36 1.40
N ALA A 87 -9.52 1.51 0.36
CA ALA A 87 -9.47 0.06 0.53
C ALA A 87 -8.14 -0.40 1.14
N GLU A 88 -6.99 0.12 0.66
CA GLU A 88 -5.68 -0.21 1.24
C GLU A 88 -5.56 0.23 2.71
N TYR A 89 -6.08 1.42 3.06
CA TYR A 89 -6.13 1.85 4.46
C TYR A 89 -7.03 0.98 5.33
N ALA A 90 -8.15 0.49 4.79
CA ALA A 90 -9.03 -0.43 5.51
C ALA A 90 -8.35 -1.79 5.77
N GLU A 91 -7.61 -2.32 4.78
CA GLU A 91 -6.81 -3.55 4.94
C GLU A 91 -5.71 -3.35 6.01
N LEU A 92 -4.97 -2.25 5.94
CA LEU A 92 -3.95 -1.93 6.94
C LEU A 92 -4.52 -1.87 8.37
N ARG A 93 -5.68 -1.21 8.54
CA ARG A 93 -6.37 -1.16 9.84
C ARG A 93 -6.78 -2.54 10.34
N ALA A 94 -7.21 -3.42 9.43
CA ALA A 94 -7.56 -4.79 9.80
C ALA A 94 -6.32 -5.55 10.28
N GLU A 95 -5.17 -5.40 9.62
CA GLU A 95 -3.91 -6.03 10.08
C GLU A 95 -3.42 -5.44 11.41
N CYS A 96 -3.52 -4.12 11.63
CA CYS A 96 -3.28 -3.52 12.96
C CYS A 96 -4.17 -4.15 14.04
N GLY A 97 -5.45 -4.42 13.73
CA GLY A 97 -6.38 -5.07 14.65
C GLY A 97 -5.99 -6.51 14.98
N LYS A 98 -5.45 -7.27 14.02
CA LYS A 98 -4.92 -8.62 14.26
C LYS A 98 -3.70 -8.57 15.17
N PHE A 99 -2.75 -7.67 14.90
CA PHE A 99 -1.58 -7.46 15.74
C PHE A 99 -1.97 -7.17 17.20
N LEU A 100 -2.93 -6.26 17.42
CA LEU A 100 -3.42 -5.95 18.76
C LEU A 100 -4.00 -7.19 19.47
N THR A 101 -4.73 -8.02 18.72
CA THR A 101 -5.29 -9.28 19.24
C THR A 101 -4.18 -10.27 19.60
N GLU A 102 -3.11 -10.34 18.81
CA GLU A 102 -1.95 -11.20 19.07
C GLU A 102 -1.21 -10.76 20.34
N ILE A 103 -0.92 -9.46 20.48
CA ILE A 103 -0.31 -8.93 21.71
C ILE A 103 -1.16 -9.27 22.94
N ASP A 104 -2.48 -9.06 22.88
CA ASP A 104 -3.36 -9.41 23.99
C ASP A 104 -3.39 -10.93 24.27
N HIS A 105 -3.22 -11.76 23.25
CA HIS A 105 -3.08 -13.20 23.40
C HIS A 105 -1.78 -13.56 24.13
N GLU A 106 -0.64 -13.02 23.71
CA GLU A 106 0.67 -13.22 24.33
C GLU A 106 0.67 -12.81 25.81
N PHE A 107 0.01 -11.70 26.14
CA PHE A 107 -0.24 -11.29 27.53
C PHE A 107 -1.05 -12.33 28.31
N ALA A 108 -2.11 -12.89 27.72
CA ALA A 108 -3.01 -13.84 28.38
C ALA A 108 -2.33 -15.18 28.70
N ILE A 109 -1.39 -15.61 27.87
CA ILE A 109 -0.61 -16.85 28.08
C ILE A 109 0.73 -16.60 28.79
N GLU A 110 0.98 -15.36 29.22
CA GLU A 110 2.22 -14.90 29.85
C GLU A 110 3.49 -15.24 29.06
N LYS A 111 3.41 -15.24 27.73
CA LYS A 111 4.53 -15.56 26.85
C LYS A 111 5.33 -14.28 26.60
N PHE A 112 6.32 -14.07 27.46
CA PHE A 112 7.18 -12.90 27.45
C PHE A 112 8.62 -13.33 27.19
N THR A 113 9.02 -13.38 25.92
CA THR A 113 10.39 -13.73 25.55
C THR A 113 10.97 -12.71 24.59
N LEU A 114 12.31 -12.60 24.56
CA LEU A 114 13.00 -11.71 23.64
C LEU A 114 12.72 -12.07 22.17
N ALA A 115 12.62 -13.37 21.86
CA ALA A 115 12.37 -13.82 20.50
C ALA A 115 10.99 -13.38 19.99
N GLU A 116 9.96 -13.44 20.84
CA GLU A 116 8.63 -12.94 20.50
C GLU A 116 8.63 -11.42 20.35
N LEU A 117 9.33 -10.70 21.23
CA LEU A 117 9.47 -9.25 21.10
C LEU A 117 10.11 -8.85 19.76
N GLU A 118 11.19 -9.53 19.35
CA GLU A 118 11.85 -9.28 18.06
C GLU A 118 10.92 -9.58 16.87
N GLU A 119 10.08 -10.61 16.96
CA GLU A 119 9.09 -10.94 15.94
C GLU A 119 8.03 -9.84 15.82
N GLU A 120 7.46 -9.38 16.94
CA GLU A 120 6.46 -8.33 16.97
C GLU A 120 7.01 -6.96 16.53
N GLU A 121 8.27 -6.64 16.86
CA GLU A 121 8.97 -5.47 16.34
C GLU A 121 9.09 -5.51 14.80
N ALA A 122 9.42 -6.67 14.24
CA ALA A 122 9.51 -6.85 12.80
C ALA A 122 8.14 -6.75 12.10
N GLU A 123 7.07 -7.25 12.73
CA GLU A 123 5.71 -7.10 12.22
C GLU A 123 5.23 -5.64 12.25
N LEU A 124 5.49 -4.90 13.33
CA LEU A 124 5.16 -3.48 13.39
C LEU A 124 5.90 -2.66 12.30
N ASP A 125 7.18 -2.91 12.09
CA ASP A 125 7.98 -2.28 11.03
C ASP A 125 7.43 -2.61 9.61
N LYS A 126 6.87 -3.81 9.40
CA LYS A 126 6.14 -4.13 8.15
C LYS A 126 4.87 -3.29 8.00
N LEU A 127 4.08 -3.12 9.06
CA LEU A 127 2.86 -2.31 9.05
C LEU A 127 3.16 -0.82 8.79
N GLN A 128 4.17 -0.27 9.47
CA GLN A 128 4.62 1.11 9.30
C GLN A 128 5.07 1.38 7.85
N ARG A 129 5.94 0.54 7.30
CA ARG A 129 6.37 0.66 5.90
C ARG A 129 5.22 0.47 4.92
N TRP A 130 4.22 -0.36 5.24
CA TRP A 130 3.05 -0.47 4.39
C TRP A 130 2.25 0.83 4.37
N HIS A 131 2.01 1.44 5.53
CA HIS A 131 1.36 2.74 5.61
C HIS A 131 2.08 3.84 4.86
N GLU A 132 3.40 3.97 5.04
CA GLU A 132 4.21 4.95 4.31
C GLU A 132 4.05 4.80 2.79
N ARG A 133 4.03 3.55 2.31
CA ARG A 133 3.80 3.26 0.89
C ARG A 133 2.40 3.67 0.44
N ILE A 134 1.36 3.49 1.24
CA ILE A 134 0.00 3.94 0.91
C ILE A 134 -0.04 5.47 0.88
N ALA A 135 0.45 6.13 1.94
CA ALA A 135 0.44 7.58 2.09
C ALA A 135 1.24 8.30 0.99
N ALA A 136 2.39 7.75 0.57
CA ALA A 136 3.18 8.30 -0.53
C ALA A 136 2.44 8.30 -1.88
N ARG A 137 1.37 7.51 -2.02
CA ARG A 137 0.55 7.39 -3.24
C ARG A 137 -0.82 8.05 -3.09
N ASP A 138 -1.17 8.52 -1.89
CA ASP A 138 -2.42 9.21 -1.62
C ASP A 138 -2.25 10.71 -1.84
N VAL A 139 -2.40 11.14 -3.10
CA VAL A 139 -2.33 12.55 -3.50
C VAL A 139 -3.69 13.24 -3.50
N HIS A 140 -4.76 12.51 -3.19
CA HIS A 140 -6.14 12.99 -3.25
C HIS A 140 -6.84 13.02 -1.88
N GLY A 141 -6.17 12.59 -0.82
CA GLY A 141 -6.67 12.65 0.55
C GLY A 141 -7.80 11.65 0.77
N ALA A 142 -7.51 10.37 0.55
CA ALA A 142 -8.48 9.31 0.65
C ALA A 142 -9.03 9.16 2.08
N ARG A 143 -10.30 8.75 2.17
CA ARG A 143 -10.93 8.46 3.45
C ARG A 143 -10.22 7.29 4.12
N GLY A 144 -10.07 7.33 5.44
CA GLY A 144 -9.42 6.26 6.19
C GLY A 144 -7.95 6.52 6.52
N ALA A 145 -7.31 7.50 5.88
CA ALA A 145 -5.90 7.82 6.16
C ALA A 145 -5.65 8.14 7.64
N GLN A 146 -6.48 9.01 8.23
CA GLN A 146 -6.37 9.37 9.64
C GLN A 146 -6.66 8.18 10.56
N GLN A 147 -7.71 7.40 10.27
CA GLN A 147 -8.03 6.21 11.05
C GLN A 147 -6.95 5.12 10.97
N ALA A 148 -6.25 5.02 9.85
CA ALA A 148 -5.13 4.09 9.70
C ALA A 148 -3.91 4.56 10.51
N LYS A 149 -3.64 5.86 10.52
CA LYS A 149 -2.60 6.45 11.37
C LYS A 149 -2.87 6.22 12.86
N GLU A 150 -4.12 6.41 13.27
CA GLU A 150 -4.56 6.13 14.65
C GLU A 150 -4.42 4.66 15.02
N ALA A 151 -4.81 3.75 14.12
CA ALA A 151 -4.64 2.31 14.35
C ALA A 151 -3.15 1.92 14.52
N LEU A 152 -2.25 2.49 13.71
CA LEU A 152 -0.81 2.26 13.88
C LEU A 152 -0.25 2.80 15.18
N ALA A 153 -0.73 3.96 15.64
CA ALA A 153 -0.32 4.51 16.92
C ALA A 153 -0.71 3.57 18.07
N GLN A 154 -1.93 3.01 18.01
CA GLN A 154 -2.38 2.00 18.99
C GLN A 154 -1.53 0.72 18.93
N THR A 155 -1.17 0.25 17.74
CA THR A 155 -0.27 -0.90 17.54
C THR A 155 1.11 -0.64 18.17
N GLN A 156 1.67 0.56 17.97
CA GLN A 156 2.94 0.98 18.57
C GLN A 156 2.86 1.02 20.11
N GLU A 157 1.82 1.64 20.66
CA GLU A 157 1.60 1.69 22.12
C GLU A 157 1.46 0.28 22.73
N ALA A 158 0.78 -0.64 22.03
CA ALA A 158 0.65 -2.02 22.47
C ALA A 158 1.99 -2.77 22.51
N LEU A 159 2.85 -2.56 21.49
CA LEU A 159 4.19 -3.14 21.47
C LEU A 159 5.09 -2.56 22.55
N GLU A 160 5.01 -1.25 22.82
CA GLU A 160 5.77 -0.61 23.92
C GLU A 160 5.39 -1.20 25.28
N ARG A 161 4.09 -1.45 25.49
CA ARG A 161 3.59 -2.15 26.68
C ARG A 161 4.12 -3.57 26.77
N TYR A 162 4.11 -4.32 25.65
CA TYR A 162 4.64 -5.68 25.61
C TYR A 162 6.15 -5.73 25.87
N SER A 163 6.92 -4.85 25.23
CA SER A 163 8.37 -4.70 25.43
C SER A 163 8.74 -4.44 26.90
N THR A 164 8.01 -3.54 27.56
CA THR A 164 8.18 -3.28 29.00
C THR A 164 7.94 -4.55 29.83
N ALA A 165 6.88 -5.30 29.54
CA ALA A 165 6.56 -6.54 30.27
C ALA A 165 7.60 -7.66 30.06
N VAL A 166 8.18 -7.76 28.86
CA VAL A 166 9.29 -8.69 28.54
C VAL A 166 10.55 -8.30 29.32
N PHE A 167 10.89 -7.01 29.33
CA PHE A 167 12.06 -6.50 30.04
C PHE A 167 11.99 -6.78 31.55
N GLU A 168 10.85 -6.49 32.19
CA GLU A 168 10.63 -6.73 33.62
C GLU A 168 10.79 -8.21 34.01
N ARG A 169 10.42 -9.14 33.13
CA ARG A 169 10.51 -10.60 33.38
C ARG A 169 11.85 -11.22 33.03
N THR A 170 12.61 -10.59 32.13
CA THR A 170 13.91 -11.10 31.68
C THR A 170 15.07 -10.56 32.53
N GLN A 171 14.84 -9.53 33.36
CA GLN A 171 15.82 -9.00 34.32
C GLN A 171 15.77 -9.64 35.72
N LEU A 172 14.92 -10.65 35.93
CA LEU A 172 14.88 -11.53 37.11
C LEU A 172 15.60 -12.85 36.82
#